data_AF-A0A9W6RSP5-F1
#
_entry.id   AF-A0A9W6RSP5-F1
#
_cell.length_a   1.000
_cell.length_b   1.000
_cell.length_c   1.000
_cell.angle_alpha   90.00
_cell.angle_beta   90.00
_cell.angle_gamma   90.00
#
_symmetry.space_group_name_H-M   'P 1'
#
loop_
_entity.id
_entity.type
_entity.pdbx_description
1 polymer ?
#
loop_
_entity_poly.entity_id
_entity_poly.type
_entity_poly.pdbx_seq_one_letter_code
_entity_poly.pdbx_strand_id
1 'polypeptide(L)'
;MTTASRDRMTVSALHTIATRTWEPPTGPERDAMLARLRERADGRTDLLVEAAGVLLGVRPDDEHDPRHRQGTAGAAMLLEVAGVDEDDERVQRWVPVGRERRDRWRRPEAPRGW
;
A
#
# COMPACT_ATOMS: atom_id res chain seq x y z
N MET A 1 2.23 24.29 2.79
CA MET A 1 1.86 22.93 2.32
C MET A 1 0.38 22.72 2.62
N THR A 2 -0.43 22.33 1.63
CA THR A 2 -1.88 22.11 1.84
C THR A 2 -2.13 20.77 2.53
N THR A 3 -3.29 20.59 3.15
CA THR A 3 -3.72 19.32 3.76
C THR A 3 -3.66 18.16 2.76
N ALA A 4 -4.14 18.37 1.53
CA ALA A 4 -4.10 17.35 0.48
C ALA A 4 -2.67 16.96 0.04
N SER A 5 -1.68 17.86 0.14
CA SER A 5 -0.28 17.50 -0.10
C SER A 5 0.31 16.71 1.06
N ARG A 6 -0.03 17.09 2.31
CA ARG A 6 0.40 16.36 3.51
C ARG A 6 -0.16 14.93 3.52
N ASP A 7 -1.44 14.78 3.22
CA ASP A 7 -2.11 13.46 3.20
C ASP A 7 -1.47 12.55 2.15
N ARG A 8 -1.19 13.07 0.94
CA ARG A 8 -0.44 12.31 -0.09
C ARG A 8 0.95 11.87 0.37
N MET A 9 1.68 12.73 1.06
CA MET A 9 2.99 12.35 1.65
C MET A 9 2.84 11.29 2.74
N THR A 10 1.75 11.34 3.51
CA THR A 10 1.42 10.31 4.51
C THR A 10 1.13 8.96 3.88
N VAL A 11 0.26 8.91 2.86
CA VAL A 11 -0.03 7.67 2.13
C VAL A 11 1.24 7.09 1.51
N SER A 12 2.07 7.94 0.88
CA SER A 12 3.35 7.49 0.32
C SER A 12 4.29 6.92 1.37
N ALA A 13 4.38 7.54 2.55
CA ALA A 13 5.23 7.04 3.63
C ALA A 13 4.70 5.73 4.22
N LEU A 14 3.38 5.58 4.35
CA LEU A 14 2.74 4.34 4.79
C LEU A 14 3.07 3.19 3.84
N HIS A 15 3.02 3.42 2.52
CA HIS A 15 3.50 2.45 1.54
C HIS A 15 4.97 2.08 1.74
N THR A 16 5.86 3.06 1.86
CA THR A 16 7.29 2.79 2.07
C THR A 16 7.55 1.96 3.31
N ILE A 17 6.84 2.23 4.41
CA ILE A 17 6.94 1.44 5.64
C ILE A 17 6.43 0.01 5.41
N ALA A 18 5.23 -0.13 4.82
CA ALA A 18 4.57 -1.42 4.62
C ALA A 18 5.31 -2.34 3.64
N THR A 19 6.06 -1.79 2.69
CA THR A 19 6.84 -2.56 1.70
C THR A 19 8.34 -2.59 2.01
N ARG A 20 8.75 -2.18 3.21
CA ARG A 20 10.18 -2.06 3.56
C ARG A 20 10.88 -3.41 3.63
N THR A 21 10.17 -4.45 4.03
CA THR A 21 10.68 -5.82 4.12
C THR A 21 10.15 -6.64 2.96
N TRP A 22 10.99 -7.55 2.46
CA TRP A 22 10.63 -8.45 1.37
C TRP A 22 9.87 -9.67 1.88
N GLU A 23 10.22 -10.10 3.10
CA GLU A 23 9.48 -11.09 3.87
C GLU A 23 8.59 -10.40 4.92
N PRO A 24 7.44 -10.98 5.26
CA PRO A 24 6.61 -10.47 6.35
C PRO A 24 7.41 -10.49 7.66
N PRO A 25 7.52 -9.35 8.37
CA PRO A 25 8.24 -9.32 9.64
C PRO A 25 7.48 -10.16 10.67
N THR A 26 8.21 -10.71 11.65
CA THR A 26 7.63 -11.53 12.73
C THR A 26 8.08 -11.04 14.10
N GLY A 27 7.34 -11.43 15.15
CA GLY A 27 7.66 -11.10 16.54
C GLY A 27 7.90 -9.59 16.77
N PRO A 28 8.98 -9.22 17.49
CA PRO A 28 9.26 -7.81 17.82
C PRO A 28 9.43 -6.89 16.61
N GLU A 29 9.92 -7.40 15.48
CA GLU A 29 10.07 -6.60 14.25
C GLU A 29 8.71 -6.20 13.69
N ARG A 30 7.76 -7.15 13.70
CA ARG A 30 6.38 -6.89 13.28
C ARG A 30 5.73 -5.84 14.17
N ASP A 31 5.88 -5.98 15.49
CA ASP A 31 5.30 -5.04 16.44
C ASP A 31 5.87 -3.62 16.25
N ALA A 32 7.17 -3.50 16.01
CA ALA A 32 7.81 -2.24 15.68
C ALA A 32 7.31 -1.65 14.34
N MET A 33 7.04 -2.49 13.34
CA MET A 33 6.46 -2.05 12.07
C MET A 33 5.04 -1.52 12.26
N LEU A 34 4.19 -2.25 12.98
CA LEU A 34 2.82 -1.84 13.29
C LEU A 34 2.79 -0.54 14.10
N ALA A 35 3.71 -0.37 15.05
CA ALA A 35 3.85 0.88 15.80
C ALA A 35 4.20 2.07 14.90
N ARG A 36 5.13 1.90 13.95
CA ARG A 36 5.50 2.94 12.98
C ARG A 36 4.34 3.30 12.05
N LEU A 37 3.55 2.32 11.63
CA LEU A 37 2.36 2.57 10.81
C LEU A 37 1.31 3.38 11.60
N ARG A 38 1.06 3.01 12.87
CA ARG A 38 0.16 3.76 13.77
C ARG A 38 0.62 5.20 13.97
N GLU A 39 1.90 5.38 14.30
CA GLU A 39 2.51 6.71 14.48
C GLU A 39 2.40 7.54 13.21
N ARG A 40 2.72 6.95 12.05
CA ARG A 40 2.71 7.68 10.78
C ARG A 40 1.30 8.10 10.35
N ALA A 41 0.30 7.27 10.66
CA ALA A 41 -1.10 7.53 10.38
C ALA A 41 -1.70 8.57 11.34
N ASP A 42 -1.19 8.70 12.57
CA ASP A 42 -1.69 9.66 13.57
C ASP A 42 -3.22 9.57 13.75
N GLY A 43 -3.72 8.33 13.87
CA GLY A 43 -5.16 8.04 14.01
C GLY A 43 -6.00 8.20 12.73
N ARG A 44 -5.41 8.58 11.59
CA ARG A 44 -6.11 8.71 10.30
C ARG A 44 -6.34 7.37 9.63
N THR A 45 -7.40 6.67 10.05
CA THR A 45 -7.85 5.40 9.45
C THR A 45 -8.11 5.53 7.95
N ASP A 46 -8.62 6.67 7.50
CA ASP A 46 -8.88 6.95 6.07
C ASP A 46 -7.60 6.87 5.20
N LEU A 47 -6.45 7.30 5.75
CA LEU A 47 -5.17 7.24 5.03
C LEU A 47 -4.58 5.83 5.04
N LEU A 48 -4.84 5.04 6.10
CA LEU A 48 -4.45 3.62 6.16
C LEU A 48 -5.23 2.78 5.15
N VAL A 49 -6.55 2.98 5.02
CA VAL A 49 -7.36 2.28 4.02
C VAL A 49 -7.03 2.71 2.60
N GLU A 50 -6.71 3.99 2.36
CA GLU A 50 -6.17 4.44 1.07
C GLU A 50 -4.86 3.73 0.73
N ALA A 51 -3.91 3.72 1.66
CA ALA A 51 -2.65 3.03 1.46
C ALA A 51 -2.86 1.53 1.20
N ALA A 52 -3.68 0.85 2.00
CA ALA A 52 -3.97 -0.57 1.82
C ALA A 52 -4.57 -0.86 0.43
N GLY A 53 -5.63 -0.16 0.05
CA GLY A 53 -6.31 -0.37 -1.22
C GLY A 53 -5.43 -0.08 -2.42
N VAL A 54 -4.65 1.01 -2.40
CA VAL A 54 -3.69 1.27 -3.49
C VAL A 54 -2.62 0.19 -3.57
N LEU A 55 -2.11 -0.32 -2.44
CA LEU A 55 -1.09 -1.36 -2.43
C LEU A 55 -1.63 -2.68 -2.99
N LEU A 56 -2.85 -3.07 -2.62
CA LEU A 56 -3.57 -4.22 -3.18
C LEU A 56 -3.74 -4.10 -4.70
N GLY A 57 -4.04 -2.90 -5.21
CA GLY A 57 -4.16 -2.67 -6.64
C GLY A 57 -2.82 -2.67 -7.39
N VAL A 58 -1.72 -2.29 -6.72
CA VAL A 58 -0.37 -2.28 -7.32
C VAL A 58 0.24 -3.68 -7.39
N ARG A 59 -0.08 -4.58 -6.46
CA ARG A 59 0.52 -5.93 -6.46
C ARG A 59 0.23 -6.65 -7.79
N PRO A 60 1.17 -7.47 -8.29
CA PRO A 60 0.92 -8.31 -9.46
C PRO A 60 -0.25 -9.27 -9.22
N ASP A 61 -1.00 -9.59 -10.27
CA ASP A 61 -2.09 -10.58 -10.17
C ASP A 61 -1.55 -12.03 -10.09
N ASP A 62 -0.30 -12.25 -10.50
CA ASP A 62 0.39 -13.54 -10.41
C ASP A 62 0.85 -13.81 -8.97
N GLU A 63 0.24 -14.79 -8.30
CA GLU A 63 0.56 -15.21 -6.94
C GLU A 63 2.00 -15.77 -6.80
N HIS A 64 2.60 -16.21 -7.90
CA HIS A 64 3.98 -16.68 -7.92
C HIS A 64 4.99 -15.54 -8.09
N ASP A 65 4.55 -14.33 -8.48
CA ASP A 65 5.41 -13.16 -8.45
C ASP A 65 5.75 -12.82 -6.99
N PRO A 66 7.02 -12.78 -6.59
CA PRO A 66 7.37 -12.48 -5.21
C PRO A 66 6.86 -11.12 -4.69
N ARG A 67 6.64 -10.15 -5.59
CA ARG A 67 6.05 -8.86 -5.26
C ARG A 67 4.58 -8.98 -4.89
N HIS A 68 3.88 -10.02 -5.34
CA HIS A 68 2.53 -10.33 -4.90
C HIS A 68 2.54 -10.59 -3.40
N ARG A 69 3.38 -11.51 -2.92
CA ARG A 69 3.52 -11.82 -1.49
C ARG A 69 3.88 -10.59 -0.67
N GLN A 70 4.83 -9.79 -1.15
CA GLN A 70 5.22 -8.55 -0.47
C GLN A 70 4.05 -7.55 -0.38
N GLY A 71 3.36 -7.30 -1.48
CA GLY A 71 2.20 -6.41 -1.52
C GLY A 71 1.06 -6.89 -0.62
N THR A 72 0.78 -8.19 -0.61
CA THR A 72 -0.22 -8.82 0.27
C THR A 72 0.13 -8.64 1.74
N ALA A 73 1.37 -8.92 2.14
CA ALA A 73 1.82 -8.77 3.52
C ALA A 73 1.79 -7.30 3.99
N GLY A 74 2.25 -6.38 3.14
CA GLY A 74 2.20 -4.94 3.42
C GLY A 74 0.76 -4.43 3.57
N ALA A 75 -0.15 -4.86 2.69
CA ALA A 75 -1.56 -4.51 2.78
C ALA A 75 -2.20 -5.05 4.06
N ALA A 76 -1.92 -6.31 4.41
CA ALA A 76 -2.43 -6.93 5.64
C ALA A 76 -2.03 -6.13 6.90
N MET A 77 -0.78 -5.66 6.99
CA MET A 77 -0.35 -4.82 8.13
C MET A 77 -1.09 -3.48 8.18
N LEU A 78 -1.37 -2.85 7.03
CA LEU A 78 -2.12 -1.59 6.98
C LEU A 78 -3.58 -1.79 7.39
N LEU A 79 -4.22 -2.87 6.94
CA LEU A 79 -5.58 -3.27 7.28
C LEU A 79 -5.73 -3.57 8.77
N GLU A 80 -4.77 -4.30 9.35
CA GLU A 80 -4.72 -4.59 10.78
C GLU A 80 -4.61 -3.32 11.62
N VAL A 81 -3.76 -2.38 11.22
CA VAL A 81 -3.64 -1.09 11.93
C VAL A 81 -4.91 -0.25 11.78
N ALA A 82 -5.57 -0.32 10.63
CA ALA A 82 -6.84 0.35 10.38
C ALA A 82 -8.02 -0.30 11.13
N GLY A 83 -7.89 -1.57 11.52
CA GLY A 83 -8.97 -2.36 12.12
C GLY A 83 -10.09 -2.67 11.13
N VAL A 84 -9.74 -2.95 9.87
CA VAL A 84 -10.70 -3.27 8.81
C VAL A 84 -10.26 -4.49 8.02
N ASP A 85 -11.21 -5.15 7.36
CA ASP A 85 -10.96 -6.28 6.50
C ASP A 85 -10.63 -5.86 5.05
N GLU A 86 -10.07 -6.77 4.26
CA GLU A 86 -9.71 -6.50 2.85
C GLU A 86 -10.94 -6.14 2.01
N ASP A 87 -12.11 -6.73 2.28
CA ASP A 87 -13.38 -6.53 1.57
C ASP A 87 -14.13 -5.25 1.98
N ASP A 88 -13.64 -4.50 2.97
CA ASP A 88 -14.23 -3.22 3.37
C ASP A 88 -14.33 -2.27 2.17
N GLU A 89 -15.52 -1.69 1.95
CA GLU A 89 -15.80 -0.83 0.79
C GLU A 89 -14.84 0.37 0.70
N ARG A 90 -14.36 0.89 1.84
CA ARG A 90 -13.42 2.01 1.89
C ARG A 90 -12.06 1.61 1.34
N VAL A 91 -11.64 0.37 1.55
CA VAL A 91 -10.41 -0.21 0.99
C VAL A 91 -10.62 -0.47 -0.50
N GLN A 92 -11.71 -1.17 -0.85
CA GLN A 92 -12.00 -1.58 -2.23
C GLN A 92 -12.13 -0.40 -3.19
N ARG A 93 -12.61 0.75 -2.72
CA ARG A 93 -12.65 2.00 -3.50
C ARG A 93 -11.28 2.43 -4.05
N TRP A 94 -10.18 2.11 -3.37
CA TRP A 94 -8.82 2.52 -3.74
C TRP A 94 -8.07 1.49 -4.58
N VAL A 95 -8.54 0.24 -4.64
CA VAL A 95 -7.94 -0.82 -5.48
C VAL A 95 -7.85 -0.42 -6.95
N PRO A 96 -8.89 0.16 -7.59
CA PRO A 96 -8.80 0.65 -8.97
C PRO A 96 -7.68 1.69 -9.18
N VAL A 97 -7.43 2.55 -8.20
CA VAL A 97 -6.35 3.56 -8.28
C VAL A 97 -4.98 2.89 -8.28
N GLY A 98 -4.79 1.85 -7.45
CA GLY A 98 -3.56 1.04 -7.48
C GLY A 98 -3.34 0.35 -8.82
N ARG A 99 -4.40 -0.24 -9.38
CA ARG A 99 -4.35 -0.90 -10.70
C ARG A 99 -4.01 0.09 -11.81
N GLU A 100 -4.65 1.26 -11.83
CA GLU A 100 -4.35 2.31 -12.82
C GLU A 100 -2.87 2.73 -12.75
N ARG A 101 -2.33 2.90 -11.54
CA ARG A 101 -0.91 3.22 -11.35
C ARG A 101 -0.02 2.11 -11.90
N ARG A 102 -0.30 0.84 -11.57
CA ARG A 102 0.43 -0.32 -12.07
C ARG A 102 0.45 -0.37 -13.60
N ASP A 103 -0.70 -0.20 -14.22
CA ASP A 103 -0.86 -0.29 -15.67
C ASP A 103 -0.15 0.86 -16.39
N ARG A 104 -0.12 2.06 -15.79
CA ARG A 104 0.66 3.20 -16.28
C ARG A 104 2.16 2.90 -16.34
N TRP A 105 2.70 2.21 -15.33
CA TRP A 105 4.11 1.81 -15.30
C TRP A 105 4.42 0.63 -16.24
N ARG A 106 3.44 -0.24 -16.51
CA ARG A 106 3.59 -1.38 -17.43
C ARG A 106 3.55 -1.01 -18.91
N ARG A 107 3.01 0.16 -19.28
CA ARG A 107 3.08 0.63 -20.67
C ARG A 107 4.54 0.94 -21.02
N PRO A 108 5.15 0.26 -22.00
CA PRO A 108 6.46 0.67 -22.50
C PRO A 108 6.35 2.05 -23.16
N GLU A 109 7.47 2.79 -23.17
CA GLU A 109 7.66 3.97 -24.02
C GLU A 109 7.07 3.71 -25.42
N ALA A 110 6.37 4.71 -25.98
CA ALA A 110 5.93 4.68 -27.37
C ALA A 110 7.09 4.24 -28.28
N PRO A 111 6.83 3.50 -29.37
CA PRO A 111 7.89 2.95 -30.20
C PRO A 111 8.88 4.05 -30.60
N ARG A 112 10.18 3.83 -30.34
CA ARG A 112 11.25 4.65 -30.89
C ARG A 112 11.32 4.37 -32.40
N GLY A 113 10.44 5.04 -33.14
CA GLY A 113 10.49 5.16 -34.58
C GLY A 113 10.70 6.62 -34.95
N TRP A 114 11.96 6.99 -35.19
CA TRP A 114 12.40 8.09 -36.03
C TRP A 114 13.60 7.58 -36.83
#